data_AF-A0A5J4WZ51-F1
#
_entry.id   AF-A0A5J4WZ51-F1
#
_cell.length_a   1.000
_cell.length_b   1.000
_cell.length_c   1.000
_cell.angle_alpha   90.00
_cell.angle_beta   90.00
_cell.angle_gamma   90.00
#
_symmetry.space_group_name_H-M   'P 1'
#
loop_
_entity.id
_entity.type
_entity.pdbx_description
1 polymer ?
#
loop_
_entity_poly.entity_id
_entity_poly.type
_entity_poly.pdbx_seq_one_letter_code
_entity_poly.pdbx_strand_id
1 'polypeptide(L)'
;MLLIFVLSAISLCAKFEKGRLYYETVQVDEKGVVTRDYNDYSQDTDFFKSEKITSFKKLQTQLNSTDPSFNIIPKDGFSSLRTATVLTQEEQSCRAVRTSHAFYLYALYGLTARAIEEKDIAPSITALIRSGPNKIQYSNVPEERQEEFQDIEIDQICANSDTISWTKFGLNKAGVFDSACFPNSVVPDETNACSDGETIPESHLKGYTEANFYEADENTMKDLLIRFGVVQTQITIGMEGSYKALIGWETRDSQEYWLAVVYVNSRYELDYTIPIEKNSKYEGKVIVNLENIGEDPESDPVDCKLQPTDPACTGDCADSTQKTKDECACIVGDIRTECGGSGEKSGSVSLRVQTSGTINSSVLFIPGVGGSILNIKIKEKNGKETEQQIWPCLIDKGNLVQRYLTGLINPETLELVPFEDNVKIYANDKDFGLYAIDYLVPDLPLPHDLRAEFHDLIEMFQQNGYQPGTSLWGYPYDWRQDISLACIQEPLRQRIIQAYNSCGQQKISIISHSQGGLVFKIFAALHPDDVQRYVKRWVTIGSPFQGSPVVMCGIIFGYNFHLPAFMLQPKVFLQVL
;
A
#
# COMPACT_ATOMS: atom_id res chain seq x y z
N MET A 1 -23.88 29.75 9.58
CA MET A 1 -22.46 30.16 9.41
C MET A 1 -21.65 28.90 9.74
N LEU A 2 -21.43 27.98 8.77
CA LEU A 2 -20.24 27.89 7.88
C LEU A 2 -18.95 27.73 8.72
N LEU A 3 -18.08 26.72 8.68
CA LEU A 3 -17.70 25.59 7.77
C LEU A 3 -17.32 24.36 8.64
N ILE A 4 -17.65 23.09 8.29
CA ILE A 4 -16.85 22.11 7.52
C ILE A 4 -15.39 21.94 7.99
N PHE A 5 -15.09 20.81 8.64
CA PHE A 5 -13.92 19.99 8.30
C PHE A 5 -14.32 18.51 8.23
N VAL A 6 -14.20 17.99 7.01
CA VAL A 6 -14.19 16.57 6.63
C VAL A 6 -12.75 16.09 6.82
N LEU A 7 -12.54 14.92 7.42
CA LEU A 7 -11.32 14.11 7.33
C LEU A 7 -11.77 12.66 7.60
N SER A 8 -12.22 11.87 6.62
CA SER A 8 -11.46 11.05 5.65
C SER A 8 -10.38 10.16 6.30
N ALA A 9 -10.50 8.86 6.02
CA ALA A 9 -9.60 7.78 6.42
C ALA A 9 -8.10 8.14 6.34
N ILE A 10 -7.38 7.83 7.41
CA ILE A 10 -5.92 7.68 7.49
C ILE A 10 -5.83 6.23 8.00
N SER A 11 -5.42 5.17 7.29
CA SER A 11 -4.30 4.99 6.36
C SER A 11 -3.00 5.50 6.97
N LEU A 12 -2.48 4.82 7.98
CA LEU A 12 -1.04 4.69 8.24
C LEU A 12 -0.43 3.82 7.13
N CYS A 13 -0.65 4.26 5.89
CA CYS A 13 0.39 4.20 4.90
C CYS A 13 1.53 5.10 5.40
N ALA A 14 2.76 4.73 5.05
CA ALA A 14 3.81 5.71 4.92
C ALA A 14 3.22 6.98 4.24
N LYS A 15 3.46 8.16 4.84
CA LYS A 15 2.94 9.43 4.31
C LYS A 15 3.77 9.81 3.12
N PHE A 16 3.44 9.21 1.98
CA PHE A 16 4.06 9.52 0.73
C PHE A 16 3.44 10.81 0.15
N GLU A 17 4.30 11.80 -0.03
CA GLU A 17 3.92 13.13 -0.49
C GLU A 17 4.08 13.23 -2.00
N LYS A 18 3.09 13.87 -2.65
CA LYS A 18 3.21 14.30 -4.03
C LYS A 18 4.48 15.14 -4.21
N GLY A 19 5.21 14.91 -5.29
CA GLY A 19 6.40 15.70 -5.62
C GLY A 19 7.69 15.17 -4.99
N ARG A 20 7.65 14.02 -4.30
CA ARG A 20 8.82 13.37 -3.70
C ARG A 20 9.09 12.00 -4.29
N LEU A 21 10.38 11.63 -4.26
CA LEU A 21 10.90 10.32 -4.57
C LEU A 21 11.39 9.64 -3.32
N TYR A 22 11.12 8.34 -3.19
CA TYR A 22 11.45 7.51 -2.03
C TYR A 22 12.37 6.37 -2.43
N TYR A 23 13.57 6.31 -1.85
CA TYR A 23 14.62 5.37 -2.23
C TYR A 23 15.46 4.93 -1.02
N GLU A 24 16.14 3.79 -1.14
CA GLU A 24 17.08 3.32 -0.12
C GLU A 24 18.53 3.69 -0.50
N THR A 25 19.33 4.05 0.50
CA THR A 25 20.76 4.37 0.31
C THR A 25 21.73 3.28 0.76
N VAL A 26 21.23 2.23 1.39
CA VAL A 26 22.07 1.10 1.83
C VAL A 26 22.53 0.28 0.62
N GLN A 27 23.74 -0.26 0.71
CA GLN A 27 24.39 -0.99 -0.38
C GLN A 27 24.69 -2.43 0.02
N VAL A 28 24.84 -3.31 -0.98
CA VAL A 28 25.25 -4.70 -0.77
C VAL A 28 26.76 -4.73 -0.52
N ASP A 29 27.18 -5.32 0.60
CA ASP A 29 28.60 -5.48 0.92
C ASP A 29 29.30 -6.57 0.09
N GLU A 30 30.57 -6.84 0.39
CA GLU A 30 31.38 -7.87 -0.28
C GLU A 30 30.88 -9.30 -0.03
N LYS A 31 30.14 -9.53 1.07
CA LYS A 31 29.58 -10.83 1.44
C LYS A 31 28.17 -11.05 0.86
N GLY A 32 27.60 -10.04 0.22
CA GLY A 32 26.23 -10.10 -0.30
C GLY A 32 25.17 -9.65 0.71
N VAL A 33 25.55 -8.99 1.80
CA VAL A 33 24.64 -8.56 2.87
C VAL A 33 24.29 -7.08 2.68
N VAL A 34 23.01 -6.75 2.83
CA VAL A 34 22.54 -5.37 3.03
C VAL A 34 22.19 -5.19 4.49
N THR A 35 22.88 -4.28 5.17
CA THR A 35 22.61 -3.97 6.58
C THR A 35 21.73 -2.73 6.68
N ARG A 36 20.55 -2.88 7.29
CA ARG A 36 19.64 -1.79 7.64
C ARG A 36 19.80 -1.44 9.11
N ASP A 37 20.26 -0.23 9.38
CA ASP A 37 20.34 0.29 10.74
C ASP A 37 18.93 0.72 11.19
N TYR A 38 18.44 0.15 12.28
CA TYR A 38 17.15 0.52 12.86
C TYR A 38 17.09 2.01 13.22
N ASN A 39 18.23 2.67 13.48
CA ASN A 39 18.24 4.12 13.72
C ASN A 39 17.80 4.94 12.49
N ASP A 40 17.87 4.37 11.29
CA ASP A 40 17.38 4.98 10.05
C ASP A 40 15.90 4.66 9.77
N TYR A 41 15.27 3.80 10.58
CA TYR A 41 13.85 3.45 10.45
C TYR A 41 12.95 4.59 10.93
N SER A 42 12.00 5.00 10.09
CA SER A 42 10.90 5.88 10.46
C SER A 42 9.56 5.17 10.28
N GLN A 43 8.58 5.48 11.11
CA GLN A 43 7.21 4.98 10.90
C GLN A 43 6.56 5.58 9.65
N ASP A 44 6.97 6.78 9.23
CA ASP A 44 6.37 7.49 8.10
C ASP A 44 6.96 7.06 6.74
N THR A 45 8.21 6.60 6.70
CA THR A 45 8.92 6.30 5.46
C THR A 45 9.70 4.98 5.49
N ASP A 46 9.56 4.18 6.55
CA ASP A 46 10.34 2.95 6.75
C ASP A 46 11.85 3.25 6.66
N PHE A 47 12.63 2.47 5.91
CA PHE A 47 14.04 2.72 5.62
C PHE A 47 14.27 3.61 4.38
N PHE A 48 13.21 4.16 3.79
CA PHE A 48 13.34 5.03 2.63
C PHE A 48 13.76 6.43 3.06
N LYS A 49 14.77 6.95 2.37
CA LYS A 49 15.01 8.39 2.30
C LYS A 49 14.09 8.99 1.25
N SER A 50 13.85 10.29 1.36
CA SER A 50 13.05 11.00 0.38
C SER A 50 13.69 12.29 -0.08
N GLU A 51 13.55 12.58 -1.37
CA GLU A 51 13.99 13.83 -1.99
C GLU A 51 12.91 14.43 -2.87
N LYS A 52 12.93 15.75 -3.02
CA LYS A 52 12.02 16.42 -3.96
C LYS A 52 12.40 16.02 -5.39
N ILE A 53 11.41 15.75 -6.23
CA ILE A 53 11.64 15.47 -7.66
C ILE A 53 12.47 16.60 -8.31
N THR A 54 12.21 17.85 -7.90
CA THR A 54 12.88 19.04 -8.46
C THR A 54 14.35 19.17 -8.09
N SER A 55 14.84 18.51 -7.02
CA SER A 55 16.26 18.57 -6.65
C SER A 55 17.16 17.78 -7.60
N PHE A 56 16.58 16.89 -8.42
CA PHE A 56 17.27 16.17 -9.46
C PHE A 56 17.35 17.00 -10.74
N LYS A 57 18.55 17.10 -11.33
CA LYS A 57 18.76 17.78 -12.62
C LYS A 57 17.89 17.16 -13.72
N LYS A 58 17.30 18.00 -14.58
CA LYS A 58 16.57 17.55 -15.76
C LYS A 58 17.51 16.85 -16.75
N LEU A 59 17.12 15.68 -17.25
CA LEU A 59 17.77 15.03 -18.39
C LEU A 59 17.59 15.89 -19.66
N GLN A 60 16.41 16.49 -19.84
CA GLN A 60 16.11 17.40 -20.95
C GLN A 60 15.87 18.82 -20.42
N THR A 61 16.92 19.65 -20.40
CA THR A 61 16.89 20.99 -19.78
C THR A 61 16.03 22.01 -20.53
N GLN A 62 15.75 21.77 -21.81
CA GLN A 62 14.97 22.67 -22.67
C GLN A 62 13.46 22.38 -22.65
N LEU A 63 13.02 21.38 -21.88
CA LEU A 63 11.63 20.92 -21.83
C LEU A 63 10.98 21.14 -20.45
N ASN A 64 9.67 21.34 -20.50
CA ASN A 64 8.79 21.65 -19.39
C ASN A 64 7.52 20.79 -19.50
N SER A 65 6.82 20.59 -18.38
CA SER A 65 5.57 19.82 -18.33
C SER A 65 4.43 20.40 -19.18
N THR A 66 4.56 21.65 -19.62
CA THR A 66 3.61 22.36 -20.48
C THR A 66 3.88 22.18 -21.98
N ASP A 67 4.99 21.56 -22.36
CA ASP A 67 5.30 21.32 -23.77
C ASP A 67 4.26 20.37 -24.41
N PRO A 68 3.91 20.60 -25.70
CA PRO A 68 2.83 19.85 -26.35
C PRO A 68 3.16 18.37 -26.55
N SER A 69 4.44 18.00 -26.54
CA SER A 69 4.88 16.62 -26.69
C SER A 69 6.28 16.41 -26.14
N PHE A 70 6.53 15.21 -25.65
CA PHE A 70 7.85 14.70 -25.30
C PHE A 70 7.93 13.23 -25.64
N ASN A 71 9.10 12.76 -26.09
CA ASN A 71 9.35 11.35 -26.30
C ASN A 71 10.83 11.04 -26.14
N ILE A 72 11.18 10.17 -25.20
CA ILE A 72 12.58 9.81 -24.94
C ILE A 72 13.05 8.61 -25.76
N ILE A 73 12.14 7.75 -26.23
CA ILE A 73 12.46 6.57 -27.05
C ILE A 73 11.88 6.74 -28.46
N PRO A 74 12.70 6.74 -29.53
CA PRO A 74 12.20 6.87 -30.90
C PRO A 74 11.10 5.85 -31.23
N LYS A 75 10.03 6.33 -31.88
CA LYS A 75 8.92 5.48 -32.34
C LYS A 75 9.41 4.51 -33.43
N ASP A 76 10.20 5.03 -34.36
CA ASP A 76 10.80 4.26 -35.44
C ASP A 76 11.84 3.28 -34.87
N GLY A 77 11.68 1.99 -35.20
CA GLY A 77 12.58 0.94 -34.73
C GLY A 77 12.34 0.48 -33.28
N PHE A 78 11.30 0.96 -32.58
CA PHE A 78 11.00 0.47 -31.22
C PHE A 78 10.83 -1.05 -31.16
N SER A 79 10.10 -1.61 -32.13
CA SER A 79 9.84 -3.05 -32.21
C SER A 79 11.10 -3.91 -32.48
N SER A 80 12.22 -3.30 -32.87
CA SER A 80 13.51 -3.97 -33.03
C SER A 80 14.43 -3.80 -31.82
N LEU A 81 14.07 -2.98 -30.82
CA LEU A 81 14.84 -2.86 -29.59
C LEU A 81 14.89 -4.20 -28.88
N ARG A 82 16.06 -4.55 -28.34
CA ARG A 82 16.27 -5.84 -27.67
C ARG A 82 15.39 -5.97 -26.44
N THR A 83 15.17 -4.88 -25.71
CA THR A 83 14.19 -4.83 -24.60
C THR A 83 12.76 -5.17 -25.05
N ALA A 84 12.38 -4.86 -26.30
CA ALA A 84 11.03 -5.05 -26.83
C ALA A 84 10.81 -6.40 -27.57
N THR A 85 11.86 -7.22 -27.65
CA THR A 85 11.78 -8.55 -28.29
C THR A 85 11.09 -9.57 -27.38
N VAL A 86 10.55 -10.63 -28.00
CA VAL A 86 9.85 -11.71 -27.28
C VAL A 86 10.85 -12.50 -26.45
N LEU A 87 10.53 -12.73 -25.17
CA LEU A 87 11.30 -13.65 -24.33
C LEU A 87 11.25 -15.08 -24.89
N THR A 88 12.40 -15.74 -24.96
CA THR A 88 12.49 -17.16 -25.35
C THR A 88 11.77 -18.06 -24.33
N GLN A 89 11.46 -19.31 -24.71
CA GLN A 89 10.81 -20.26 -23.79
C GLN A 89 11.66 -20.53 -22.53
N GLU A 90 12.99 -20.56 -22.69
CA GLU A 90 13.92 -20.75 -21.59
C GLU A 90 13.90 -19.56 -20.62
N GLU A 91 13.86 -18.33 -21.14
CA GLU A 91 13.72 -17.13 -20.30
C GLU A 91 12.36 -17.07 -19.61
N GLN A 92 11.28 -17.49 -20.29
CA GLN A 92 9.94 -17.57 -19.69
C GLN A 92 9.85 -18.63 -18.58
N SER A 93 10.73 -19.63 -18.58
CA SER A 93 10.83 -20.62 -17.50
C SER A 93 11.41 -20.04 -16.22
N CYS A 94 12.23 -18.98 -16.32
CA CYS A 94 12.69 -18.21 -15.17
C CYS A 94 11.54 -17.31 -14.67
N ARG A 95 10.91 -17.69 -13.55
CA ARG A 95 9.76 -16.97 -12.99
C ARG A 95 10.09 -15.52 -12.67
N ALA A 96 11.27 -15.24 -12.13
CA ALA A 96 11.70 -13.87 -11.83
C ALA A 96 11.72 -12.98 -13.09
N VAL A 97 12.31 -13.46 -14.19
CA VAL A 97 12.35 -12.75 -15.49
C VAL A 97 10.95 -12.50 -16.03
N ARG A 98 10.11 -13.55 -16.06
CA ARG A 98 8.72 -13.43 -16.51
C ARG A 98 7.93 -12.43 -15.68
N THR A 99 8.12 -12.42 -14.36
CA THR A 99 7.48 -11.47 -13.46
C THR A 99 8.00 -10.05 -13.69
N SER A 100 9.32 -9.83 -13.79
CA SER A 100 9.88 -8.51 -14.14
C SER A 100 9.35 -7.98 -15.47
N HIS A 101 9.11 -8.86 -16.44
CA HIS A 101 8.49 -8.49 -17.72
C HIS A 101 7.00 -8.10 -17.55
N ALA A 102 6.24 -8.87 -16.79
CA ALA A 102 4.82 -8.60 -16.54
C ALA A 102 4.58 -7.31 -15.74
N PHE A 103 5.49 -6.96 -14.83
CA PHE A 103 5.43 -5.73 -14.01
C PHE A 103 6.24 -4.56 -14.60
N TYR A 104 6.74 -4.69 -15.84
CA TYR A 104 7.47 -3.65 -16.58
C TYR A 104 8.78 -3.18 -15.92
N LEU A 105 9.32 -3.92 -14.94
CA LEU A 105 10.68 -3.69 -14.43
C LEU A 105 11.72 -3.98 -15.52
N TYR A 106 11.47 -5.01 -16.34
CA TYR A 106 12.31 -5.32 -17.50
C TYR A 106 12.36 -4.14 -18.49
N ALA A 107 11.19 -3.59 -18.85
CA ALA A 107 11.10 -2.39 -19.66
C ALA A 107 11.78 -1.18 -19.00
N LEU A 108 11.58 -0.98 -17.70
CA LEU A 108 12.16 0.14 -16.95
C LEU A 108 13.69 0.13 -17.03
N TYR A 109 14.37 -1.00 -16.80
CA TYR A 109 15.84 -1.06 -16.88
C TYR A 109 16.35 -0.85 -18.31
N GLY A 110 15.80 -1.60 -19.27
CA GLY A 110 16.32 -1.61 -20.64
C GLY A 110 16.08 -0.30 -21.38
N LEU A 111 14.88 0.28 -21.23
CA LEU A 111 14.57 1.55 -21.86
C LEU A 111 15.23 2.74 -21.15
N THR A 112 15.49 2.66 -19.84
CA THR A 112 16.29 3.68 -19.16
C THR A 112 17.74 3.66 -19.64
N ALA A 113 18.35 2.49 -19.81
CA ALA A 113 19.69 2.37 -20.39
C ALA A 113 19.73 2.96 -21.81
N ARG A 114 18.67 2.74 -22.60
CA ARG A 114 18.51 3.36 -23.92
C ARG A 114 18.35 4.88 -23.85
N ALA A 115 17.59 5.39 -22.88
CA ALA A 115 17.29 6.82 -22.73
C ALA A 115 18.49 7.64 -22.24
N ILE A 116 19.28 7.10 -21.31
CA ILE A 116 20.35 7.83 -20.62
C ILE A 116 21.72 7.56 -21.23
N GLU A 117 22.00 6.32 -21.60
CA GLU A 117 23.33 5.89 -22.09
C GLU A 117 23.33 5.57 -23.59
N GLU A 118 22.18 5.68 -24.26
CA GLU A 118 21.97 5.32 -25.68
C GLU A 118 22.22 3.83 -25.98
N LYS A 119 22.17 2.96 -24.97
CA LYS A 119 22.48 1.53 -25.09
C LYS A 119 21.21 0.69 -25.29
N ASP A 120 21.15 -0.09 -26.37
CA ASP A 120 20.06 -1.03 -26.64
C ASP A 120 20.41 -2.41 -26.08
N ILE A 121 19.93 -2.68 -24.87
CA ILE A 121 20.16 -3.94 -24.17
C ILE A 121 18.87 -4.74 -24.04
N ALA A 122 19.02 -6.05 -23.92
CA ALA A 122 18.02 -6.91 -23.28
C ALA A 122 18.45 -7.08 -21.81
N PRO A 123 17.77 -6.50 -20.81
CA PRO A 123 18.19 -6.58 -19.42
C PRO A 123 18.36 -8.02 -18.90
N SER A 124 19.51 -8.31 -18.32
CA SER A 124 19.72 -9.55 -17.56
C SER A 124 19.19 -9.39 -16.13
N ILE A 125 17.95 -9.83 -15.90
CA ILE A 125 17.33 -9.84 -14.57
C ILE A 125 18.04 -10.86 -13.67
N THR A 126 18.50 -11.97 -14.26
CA THR A 126 19.23 -13.02 -13.54
C THR A 126 20.56 -12.51 -12.98
N ALA A 127 21.31 -11.71 -13.75
CA ALA A 127 22.52 -11.07 -13.25
C ALA A 127 22.23 -10.00 -12.19
N LEU A 128 21.16 -9.20 -12.34
CA LEU A 128 20.72 -8.26 -11.30
C LEU A 128 20.40 -8.96 -9.98
N ILE A 129 19.70 -10.10 -10.03
CA ILE A 129 19.41 -10.93 -8.84
C ILE A 129 20.71 -11.39 -8.19
N ARG A 130 21.66 -11.91 -8.99
CA ARG A 130 22.95 -12.39 -8.46
C ARG A 130 23.77 -11.28 -7.83
N SER A 131 23.80 -10.10 -8.45
CA SER A 131 24.52 -8.92 -7.93
C SER A 131 23.83 -8.27 -6.73
N GLY A 132 22.56 -8.60 -6.49
CA GLY A 132 21.80 -8.16 -5.31
C GLY A 132 22.20 -8.88 -4.02
N PRO A 133 21.46 -8.65 -2.92
CA PRO A 133 21.74 -9.29 -1.64
C PRO A 133 21.38 -10.77 -1.62
N ASN A 134 22.16 -11.55 -0.89
CA ASN A 134 21.78 -12.88 -0.40
C ASN A 134 21.18 -12.81 1.02
N LYS A 135 21.29 -11.65 1.68
CA LYS A 135 20.78 -11.43 3.02
C LYS A 135 20.45 -9.95 3.28
N ILE A 136 19.31 -9.69 3.94
CA ILE A 136 19.04 -8.43 4.64
C ILE A 136 19.32 -8.65 6.12
N GLN A 137 20.18 -7.83 6.69
CA GLN A 137 20.51 -7.84 8.11
C GLN A 137 20.00 -6.56 8.77
N TYR A 138 19.48 -6.68 9.99
CA TYR A 138 19.09 -5.51 10.78
C TYR A 138 20.09 -5.28 11.92
N SER A 139 20.56 -4.04 12.08
CA SER A 139 21.46 -3.63 13.16
C SER A 139 20.82 -2.62 14.09
N ASN A 140 21.30 -2.55 15.33
CA ASN A 140 20.83 -1.60 16.37
C ASN A 140 19.32 -1.69 16.67
N VAL A 141 18.70 -2.84 16.41
CA VAL A 141 17.29 -3.08 16.74
C VAL A 141 17.13 -3.13 18.28
N PRO A 142 16.23 -2.32 18.87
CA PRO A 142 15.90 -2.38 20.29
C PRO A 142 15.44 -3.79 20.68
N GLU A 143 15.76 -4.23 21.90
CA GLU A 143 15.48 -5.60 22.37
C GLU A 143 14.00 -5.96 22.21
N GLU A 144 13.10 -5.01 22.47
CA GLU A 144 11.66 -5.13 22.33
C GLU A 144 11.15 -5.27 20.89
N ARG A 145 11.97 -4.92 19.87
CA ARG A 145 11.60 -5.01 18.43
C ARG A 145 12.42 -6.04 17.66
N GLN A 146 13.27 -6.84 18.33
CA GLN A 146 14.06 -7.88 17.67
C GLN A 146 13.19 -8.93 16.95
N GLU A 147 11.97 -9.16 17.44
CA GLU A 147 11.02 -10.06 16.77
C GLU A 147 10.45 -9.47 15.47
N GLU A 148 10.40 -8.14 15.34
CA GLU A 148 9.88 -7.43 14.16
C GLU A 148 10.93 -7.27 13.05
N PHE A 149 12.20 -7.07 13.41
CA PHE A 149 13.31 -6.84 12.47
C PHE A 149 14.26 -8.04 12.46
N GLN A 150 13.77 -9.15 11.93
CA GLN A 150 14.56 -10.37 11.76
C GLN A 150 15.33 -10.34 10.44
N ASP A 151 16.57 -10.83 10.48
CA ASP A 151 17.38 -11.03 9.29
C ASP A 151 16.61 -11.88 8.25
N ILE A 152 16.69 -11.47 6.99
CA ILE A 152 16.02 -12.13 5.86
C ILE A 152 17.08 -12.79 5.00
N GLU A 153 17.08 -14.12 4.95
CA GLU A 153 17.88 -14.87 3.99
C GLU A 153 17.17 -14.86 2.62
N ILE A 154 17.92 -14.56 1.55
CA ILE A 154 17.38 -14.41 0.19
C ILE A 154 17.99 -15.48 -0.70
N ASP A 155 17.14 -16.40 -1.14
CA ASP A 155 17.49 -17.37 -2.18
C ASP A 155 17.53 -16.69 -3.56
N GLN A 156 18.74 -16.45 -4.07
CA GLN A 156 18.98 -15.85 -5.39
C GLN A 156 18.70 -16.85 -6.53
N ILE A 157 17.42 -17.19 -6.74
CA ILE A 157 17.01 -18.20 -7.73
C ILE A 157 15.89 -17.71 -8.65
N CYS A 158 15.83 -18.29 -9.85
CA CYS A 158 14.81 -17.99 -10.87
C CYS A 158 13.37 -18.34 -10.45
N ALA A 159 13.18 -19.37 -9.62
CA ALA A 159 11.86 -19.88 -9.26
C ALA A 159 11.10 -18.99 -8.26
N ASN A 160 11.83 -18.13 -7.54
CA ASN A 160 11.27 -17.21 -6.57
C ASN A 160 11.04 -15.83 -7.21
N SER A 161 9.79 -15.40 -7.32
CA SER A 161 9.46 -14.08 -7.86
C SER A 161 9.82 -12.94 -6.91
N ASP A 162 9.97 -13.20 -5.62
CA ASP A 162 10.21 -12.16 -4.61
C ASP A 162 11.63 -11.58 -4.71
N THR A 163 12.51 -12.28 -5.44
CA THR A 163 13.89 -11.83 -5.74
C THR A 163 13.92 -10.52 -6.51
N ILE A 164 12.86 -10.22 -7.28
CA ILE A 164 12.76 -8.95 -8.04
C ILE A 164 12.55 -7.74 -7.13
N SER A 165 12.13 -7.93 -5.88
CA SER A 165 11.99 -6.83 -4.91
C SER A 165 13.36 -6.26 -4.47
N TRP A 166 14.43 -7.02 -4.73
CA TRP A 166 15.79 -6.72 -4.31
C TRP A 166 16.71 -6.27 -5.46
N THR A 167 16.22 -6.24 -6.71
CA THR A 167 17.03 -5.90 -7.89
C THR A 167 17.55 -4.47 -7.87
N LYS A 168 16.89 -3.54 -7.17
CA LYS A 168 17.39 -2.18 -6.89
C LYS A 168 18.82 -2.16 -6.30
N PHE A 169 19.13 -3.14 -5.45
CA PHE A 169 20.45 -3.26 -4.83
C PHE A 169 21.50 -3.82 -5.81
N GLY A 170 21.09 -4.77 -6.65
CA GLY A 170 21.92 -5.29 -7.75
C GLY A 170 22.23 -4.19 -8.77
N LEU A 171 21.23 -3.39 -9.15
CA LEU A 171 21.39 -2.23 -10.03
C LEU A 171 22.42 -1.25 -9.46
N ASN A 172 22.30 -0.90 -8.18
CA ASN A 172 23.22 0.04 -7.55
C ASN A 172 24.66 -0.51 -7.51
N LYS A 173 24.84 -1.78 -7.11
CA LYS A 173 26.16 -2.40 -6.97
C LYS A 173 26.86 -2.67 -8.30
N ALA A 174 26.15 -3.27 -9.25
CA ALA A 174 26.76 -3.85 -10.45
C ALA A 174 26.24 -3.27 -11.75
N GLY A 175 25.15 -2.47 -11.72
CA GLY A 175 24.45 -2.05 -12.92
C GLY A 175 23.58 -3.16 -13.51
N VAL A 176 22.91 -2.84 -14.61
CA VAL A 176 22.21 -3.81 -15.46
C VAL A 176 23.11 -4.26 -16.60
N PHE A 177 23.18 -5.56 -16.80
CA PHE A 177 23.93 -6.18 -17.88
C PHE A 177 23.02 -6.60 -19.03
N ASP A 178 23.62 -6.86 -20.18
CA ASP A 178 22.93 -7.44 -21.32
C ASP A 178 22.74 -8.97 -21.18
N SER A 179 21.57 -9.48 -21.56
CA SER A 179 21.24 -10.90 -21.49
C SER A 179 22.02 -11.78 -22.47
N ALA A 180 22.65 -11.19 -23.50
CA ALA A 180 23.62 -11.89 -24.35
C ALA A 180 24.87 -12.29 -23.57
N CYS A 181 25.26 -11.50 -22.56
CA CYS A 181 26.37 -11.82 -21.68
C CYS A 181 25.92 -12.80 -20.57
N PHE A 182 24.79 -12.48 -19.91
CA PHE A 182 24.19 -13.28 -18.84
C PHE A 182 22.75 -13.70 -19.21
N PRO A 183 22.55 -14.92 -19.76
CA PRO A 183 21.23 -15.37 -20.18
C PRO A 183 20.19 -15.34 -19.06
N ASN A 184 18.97 -14.94 -19.40
CA ASN A 184 17.84 -14.88 -18.48
C ASN A 184 17.22 -16.28 -18.19
N SER A 185 17.88 -17.37 -18.56
CA SER A 185 17.41 -18.73 -18.31
C SER A 185 17.78 -19.24 -16.91
N VAL A 186 18.85 -18.73 -16.31
CA VAL A 186 19.35 -19.14 -14.99
C VAL A 186 20.08 -17.99 -14.30
N VAL A 187 20.02 -17.96 -12.96
CA VAL A 187 20.84 -17.03 -12.16
C VAL A 187 22.30 -17.47 -12.26
N PRO A 188 23.24 -16.62 -12.73
CA PRO A 188 24.64 -17.00 -12.87
C PRO A 188 25.32 -17.17 -11.52
N ASP A 189 26.39 -17.96 -11.46
CA ASP A 189 27.20 -18.13 -10.25
C ASP A 189 28.00 -16.88 -9.89
N GLU A 190 28.42 -16.11 -10.89
CA GLU A 190 29.16 -14.86 -10.73
C GLU A 190 28.87 -13.90 -11.90
N THR A 191 29.23 -12.62 -11.72
CA THR A 191 28.97 -11.57 -12.70
C THR A 191 30.24 -10.81 -13.10
N ASN A 192 31.40 -11.46 -12.97
CA ASN A 192 32.73 -10.90 -13.32
C ASN A 192 33.13 -11.16 -14.78
N ALA A 193 32.61 -12.22 -15.40
CA ALA A 193 32.79 -12.58 -16.80
C ALA A 193 31.46 -13.05 -17.40
N CYS A 194 31.25 -12.82 -18.70
CA CYS A 194 30.10 -13.34 -19.42
C CYS A 194 30.07 -14.87 -19.41
N SER A 195 28.97 -15.45 -19.90
CA SER A 195 28.78 -16.90 -20.02
C SER A 195 29.85 -17.64 -20.86
N ASP A 196 30.71 -16.91 -21.59
CA ASP A 196 31.89 -17.46 -22.28
C ASP A 196 33.13 -17.60 -21.38
N GLY A 197 33.11 -17.04 -20.17
CA GLY A 197 34.19 -17.09 -19.18
C GLY A 197 35.37 -16.14 -19.46
N GLU A 198 35.35 -15.37 -20.54
CA GLU A 198 36.46 -14.51 -20.97
C GLU A 198 36.04 -13.04 -21.14
N THR A 199 34.81 -12.79 -21.60
CA THR A 199 34.37 -11.43 -21.92
C THR A 199 34.01 -10.67 -20.66
N ILE A 200 34.60 -9.48 -20.50
CA ILE A 200 34.26 -8.57 -19.39
C ILE A 200 32.86 -7.98 -19.66
N PRO A 201 31.91 -8.12 -18.74
CA PRO A 201 30.55 -7.63 -18.93
C PRO A 201 30.50 -6.10 -18.95
N GLU A 202 29.81 -5.53 -19.94
CA GLU A 202 29.50 -4.10 -19.96
C GLU A 202 28.34 -3.81 -18.99
N SER A 203 28.58 -2.93 -18.03
CA SER A 203 27.62 -2.52 -17.00
C SER A 203 26.97 -1.21 -17.36
N HIS A 204 25.64 -1.14 -17.30
CA HIS A 204 24.84 0.06 -17.52
C HIS A 204 24.14 0.51 -16.25
N LEU A 205 23.92 1.82 -16.09
CA LEU A 205 23.20 2.41 -14.95
C LEU A 205 23.81 2.03 -13.58
N LYS A 206 25.12 1.78 -13.52
CA LYS A 206 25.81 1.45 -12.28
C LYS A 206 25.75 2.61 -11.29
N GLY A 207 25.43 2.33 -10.04
CA GLY A 207 25.25 3.36 -9.01
C GLY A 207 23.88 4.05 -9.04
N TYR A 208 23.05 3.78 -10.04
CA TYR A 208 21.66 4.21 -10.02
C TYR A 208 20.84 3.36 -9.04
N THR A 209 19.67 3.84 -8.65
CA THR A 209 18.74 3.09 -7.79
C THR A 209 17.30 3.28 -8.27
N GLU A 210 16.42 2.38 -7.83
CA GLU A 210 14.98 2.56 -8.01
C GLU A 210 14.45 3.54 -6.96
N ALA A 211 13.65 4.52 -7.41
CA ALA A 211 12.93 5.42 -6.53
C ALA A 211 11.43 5.36 -6.81
N ASN A 212 10.64 5.25 -5.74
CA ASN A 212 9.19 5.22 -5.80
C ASN A 212 8.61 6.64 -5.74
N PHE A 213 7.51 6.88 -6.43
CA PHE A 213 6.68 8.07 -6.27
C PHE A 213 5.23 7.67 -6.04
N TYR A 214 4.48 8.55 -5.41
CA TYR A 214 3.07 8.35 -5.07
C TYR A 214 2.31 9.66 -5.25
N GLU A 215 0.98 9.57 -5.37
CA GLU A 215 0.09 10.74 -5.44
C GLU A 215 0.46 11.74 -6.56
N ALA A 216 1.18 11.27 -7.60
CA ALA A 216 1.61 12.11 -8.70
C ALA A 216 0.39 12.48 -9.57
N ASP A 217 0.33 13.73 -10.02
CA ASP A 217 -0.64 14.17 -11.04
C ASP A 217 0.00 14.15 -12.43
N GLU A 218 -0.75 14.54 -13.46
CA GLU A 218 -0.26 14.56 -14.83
C GLU A 218 1.01 15.40 -15.02
N ASN A 219 1.12 16.54 -14.32
CA ASN A 219 2.27 17.43 -14.44
C ASN A 219 3.50 16.84 -13.75
N THR A 220 3.30 16.20 -12.59
CA THR A 220 4.35 15.47 -11.88
C THR A 220 4.88 14.32 -12.73
N MET A 221 3.98 13.58 -13.39
CA MET A 221 4.36 12.50 -14.32
C MET A 221 5.18 13.02 -15.50
N LYS A 222 4.81 14.15 -16.10
CA LYS A 222 5.60 14.80 -17.16
C LYS A 222 6.98 15.26 -16.66
N ASP A 223 7.05 15.83 -15.46
CA ASP A 223 8.32 16.25 -14.85
C ASP A 223 9.23 15.03 -14.57
N LEU A 224 8.67 13.91 -14.08
CA LEU A 224 9.40 12.64 -13.93
C LEU A 224 9.96 12.15 -15.28
N LEU A 225 9.17 12.18 -16.35
CA LEU A 225 9.59 11.79 -17.70
C LEU A 225 10.74 12.68 -18.22
N ILE A 226 10.66 14.00 -18.03
CA ILE A 226 11.71 14.95 -18.46
C ILE A 226 13.00 14.80 -17.64
N ARG A 227 12.91 14.43 -16.36
CA ARG A 227 14.06 14.29 -15.46
C ARG A 227 14.74 12.94 -15.52
N PHE A 228 13.96 11.87 -15.60
CA PHE A 228 14.45 10.49 -15.44
C PHE A 228 14.25 9.62 -16.69
N GLY A 229 13.56 10.13 -17.71
CA GLY A 229 13.30 9.40 -18.94
C GLY A 229 12.08 8.49 -18.81
N VAL A 230 12.29 7.23 -18.43
CA VAL A 230 11.22 6.21 -18.42
C VAL A 230 10.55 6.14 -17.05
N VAL A 231 9.22 6.11 -17.03
CA VAL A 231 8.42 6.03 -15.80
C VAL A 231 7.58 4.75 -15.80
N GLN A 232 7.80 3.85 -14.85
CA GLN A 232 6.94 2.69 -14.66
C GLN A 232 5.79 3.08 -13.73
N THR A 233 4.55 2.82 -14.11
CA THR A 233 3.36 3.21 -13.33
C THR A 233 2.18 2.30 -13.61
N GLN A 234 1.21 2.25 -12.71
CA GLN A 234 -0.07 1.62 -12.97
C GLN A 234 -1.03 2.62 -13.60
N ILE A 235 -1.63 2.24 -14.73
CA ILE A 235 -2.69 3.02 -15.38
C ILE A 235 -3.97 2.19 -15.38
N THR A 236 -5.04 2.81 -14.90
CA THR A 236 -6.39 2.26 -14.93
C THR A 236 -7.12 2.78 -16.15
N ILE A 237 -7.57 1.86 -17.01
CA ILE A 237 -8.41 2.18 -18.17
C ILE A 237 -9.73 1.45 -17.97
N GLY A 238 -10.81 2.19 -17.70
CA GLY A 238 -12.10 1.58 -17.33
C GLY A 238 -12.04 0.87 -15.98
N MET A 239 -12.30 -0.44 -15.96
CA MET A 239 -12.29 -1.26 -14.73
C MET A 239 -10.97 -2.06 -14.54
N GLU A 240 -10.02 -1.94 -15.47
CA GLU A 240 -8.77 -2.71 -15.46
C GLU A 240 -7.57 -1.80 -15.19
N GLY A 241 -6.87 -2.04 -14.06
CA GLY A 241 -5.59 -1.43 -13.74
C GLY A 241 -4.43 -2.32 -14.17
N SER A 242 -3.50 -1.80 -14.95
CA SER A 242 -2.30 -2.56 -15.38
C SER A 242 -1.04 -1.69 -15.30
N TYR A 243 0.09 -2.32 -14.99
CA TYR A 243 1.39 -1.65 -15.10
C TYR A 243 1.71 -1.34 -16.56
N LYS A 244 2.41 -0.23 -16.78
CA LYS A 244 2.94 0.23 -18.06
C LYS A 244 4.27 0.95 -17.82
N ALA A 245 5.06 1.11 -18.88
CA ALA A 245 6.19 2.04 -18.88
C ALA A 245 5.86 3.22 -19.80
N LEU A 246 5.87 4.43 -19.26
CA LEU A 246 5.68 5.67 -20.01
C LEU A 246 7.03 6.16 -20.52
N ILE A 247 7.04 6.60 -21.78
CA ILE A 247 8.23 7.12 -22.46
C ILE A 247 8.02 8.56 -22.95
N GLY A 248 6.84 9.13 -22.73
CA GLY A 248 6.50 10.46 -23.18
C GLY A 248 5.01 10.76 -23.20
N TRP A 249 4.64 11.88 -23.82
CA TRP A 249 3.26 12.27 -24.10
C TRP A 249 3.16 13.03 -25.43
N GLU A 250 1.95 13.13 -25.98
CA GLU A 250 1.66 13.97 -27.13
C GLU A 250 0.26 14.58 -27.06
N THR A 251 0.15 15.83 -27.50
CA THR A 251 -1.12 16.52 -27.68
C THR A 251 -1.63 16.33 -29.09
N ARG A 252 -2.84 15.78 -29.23
CA ARG A 252 -3.54 15.63 -30.52
C ARG A 252 -4.98 16.10 -30.36
N ASP A 253 -5.42 16.97 -31.27
CA ASP A 253 -6.80 17.51 -31.26
C ASP A 253 -7.23 18.09 -29.90
N SER A 254 -6.32 18.82 -29.24
CA SER A 254 -6.51 19.42 -27.91
C SER A 254 -6.70 18.43 -26.75
N GLN A 255 -6.45 17.14 -26.96
CA GLN A 255 -6.38 16.10 -25.93
C GLN A 255 -4.94 15.58 -25.81
N GLU A 256 -4.46 15.40 -24.58
CA GLU A 256 -3.15 14.82 -24.32
C GLU A 256 -3.25 13.30 -24.16
N TYR A 257 -2.24 12.59 -24.65
CA TYR A 257 -2.12 11.14 -24.58
C TYR A 257 -0.76 10.73 -24.05
N TRP A 258 -0.73 9.69 -23.22
CA TRP A 258 0.52 9.04 -22.83
C TRP A 258 1.10 8.24 -23.99
N LEU A 259 2.41 8.34 -24.21
CA LEU A 259 3.16 7.39 -25.03
C LEU A 259 3.58 6.25 -24.11
N ALA A 260 2.85 5.14 -24.16
CA ALA A 260 3.03 4.02 -23.25
C ALA A 260 3.60 2.80 -23.97
N VAL A 261 4.40 2.03 -23.25
CA VAL A 261 4.81 0.69 -23.60
C VAL A 261 3.82 -0.28 -22.98
N VAL A 262 3.24 -1.16 -23.80
CA VAL A 262 2.27 -2.17 -23.41
C VAL A 262 2.76 -3.57 -23.79
N TYR A 263 2.31 -4.58 -23.04
CA TYR A 263 2.64 -5.97 -23.27
C TYR A 263 1.50 -6.65 -24.04
N VAL A 264 1.73 -6.92 -25.33
CA VAL A 264 0.75 -7.51 -26.24
C VAL A 264 1.44 -8.62 -27.02
N ASN A 265 0.77 -9.76 -27.21
CA ASN A 265 1.32 -10.90 -27.97
C ASN A 265 2.72 -11.35 -27.52
N SER A 266 2.97 -11.35 -26.21
CA SER A 266 4.25 -11.74 -25.60
C SER A 266 5.45 -10.84 -25.91
N ARG A 267 5.23 -9.61 -26.38
CA ARG A 267 6.26 -8.60 -26.63
C ARG A 267 5.82 -7.23 -26.14
N TYR A 268 6.77 -6.30 -26.05
CA TYR A 268 6.43 -4.89 -25.84
C TYR A 268 6.12 -4.18 -27.16
N GLU A 269 5.06 -3.39 -27.13
CA GLU A 269 4.60 -2.55 -28.23
C GLU A 269 4.28 -1.14 -27.70
N LEU A 270 4.21 -0.16 -28.61
CA LEU A 270 3.83 1.20 -28.26
C LEU A 270 2.32 1.38 -28.40
N ASP A 271 1.70 1.90 -27.34
CA ASP A 271 0.32 2.33 -27.31
C ASP A 271 0.28 3.86 -27.17
N TYR A 272 -0.44 4.49 -28.10
CA TYR A 272 -0.63 5.93 -28.15
C TYR A 272 -2.08 6.32 -27.88
N THR A 273 -2.93 5.38 -27.49
CA THR A 273 -4.37 5.60 -27.38
C THR A 273 -4.82 5.93 -25.95
N ILE A 274 -3.88 5.96 -25.01
CA ILE A 274 -4.15 6.18 -23.59
C ILE A 274 -4.29 7.68 -23.31
N PRO A 275 -5.51 8.19 -23.03
CA PRO A 275 -5.70 9.61 -22.73
C PRO A 275 -5.08 9.96 -21.37
N ILE A 276 -4.55 11.17 -21.25
CA ILE A 276 -4.19 11.75 -19.95
C ILE A 276 -5.47 12.28 -19.31
N GLU A 277 -5.93 11.59 -18.28
CA GLU A 277 -7.09 12.00 -17.49
C GLU A 277 -6.68 13.01 -16.42
N LYS A 278 -7.39 14.13 -16.35
CA LYS A 278 -7.16 15.16 -15.33
C LYS A 278 -7.59 14.68 -13.96
N ASN A 279 -6.82 15.03 -12.94
CA ASN A 279 -7.02 14.61 -11.54
C ASN A 279 -6.78 13.11 -11.28
N SER A 280 -6.23 12.38 -12.25
CA SER A 280 -5.75 11.02 -12.00
C SER A 280 -4.52 11.05 -11.11
N LYS A 281 -4.46 10.10 -10.18
CA LYS A 281 -3.33 9.90 -9.28
C LYS A 281 -2.51 8.71 -9.78
N TYR A 282 -1.21 8.92 -9.87
CA TYR A 282 -0.26 7.94 -10.33
C TYR A 282 0.70 7.59 -9.20
N GLU A 283 1.06 6.31 -9.15
CA GLU A 283 2.14 5.78 -8.34
C GLU A 283 3.02 4.88 -9.21
N GLY A 284 4.27 4.71 -8.81
CA GLY A 284 5.19 3.92 -9.62
C GLY A 284 6.65 4.16 -9.28
N LYS A 285 7.50 3.86 -10.26
CA LYS A 285 8.95 3.87 -10.12
C LYS A 285 9.65 4.60 -11.26
N VAL A 286 10.78 5.20 -10.91
CA VAL A 286 11.80 5.70 -11.83
C VAL A 286 13.17 5.19 -11.41
N ILE A 287 14.14 5.22 -12.33
CA ILE A 287 15.54 4.95 -12.04
C ILE A 287 16.27 6.27 -11.91
N VAL A 288 16.98 6.47 -10.79
CA VAL A 288 17.63 7.75 -10.45
C VAL A 288 19.11 7.58 -10.14
N ASN A 289 19.90 8.60 -10.45
CA ASN A 289 21.27 8.73 -9.96
C ASN A 289 21.28 9.78 -8.86
N LEU A 290 21.67 9.37 -7.64
CA LEU A 290 21.69 10.26 -6.47
C LEU A 290 22.80 11.31 -6.55
N GLU A 291 23.83 11.11 -7.38
CA GLU A 291 24.86 12.11 -7.65
C GLU A 291 24.34 13.27 -8.52
N ASN A 292 23.17 13.11 -9.16
CA ASN A 292 22.52 14.15 -9.94
C ASN A 292 21.66 15.09 -9.10
N ILE A 293 21.62 14.92 -7.78
CA ILE A 293 21.04 15.90 -6.86
C ILE A 293 21.94 17.14 -6.87
N GLY A 294 21.38 18.29 -7.22
CA GLY A 294 22.06 19.58 -7.20
C GLY A 294 21.31 20.59 -6.34
N GLU A 295 21.99 21.66 -5.92
CA GLU A 295 21.30 22.87 -5.46
C GLU A 295 20.48 23.39 -6.63
N ASP A 296 19.15 23.32 -6.53
CA ASP A 296 18.26 23.94 -7.51
C ASP A 296 18.30 25.46 -7.31
N PRO A 297 18.74 26.24 -8.32
CA PRO A 297 18.69 27.70 -8.28
C PRO A 297 17.26 28.27 -8.39
N GLU A 298 16.21 27.47 -8.57
CA GLU A 298 14.81 27.94 -8.69
C GLU A 298 14.01 27.86 -7.36
N SER A 299 14.52 28.47 -6.29
CA SER A 299 13.65 28.99 -5.23
C SER A 299 13.51 30.51 -5.34
N ASP A 300 13.34 31.00 -6.56
CA ASP A 300 13.21 32.43 -6.81
C ASP A 300 11.99 32.98 -6.07
N PRO A 301 12.13 34.07 -5.30
CA PRO A 301 11.02 34.66 -4.57
C PRO A 301 9.91 35.09 -5.55
N VAL A 302 8.65 34.81 -5.20
CA VAL A 302 7.50 35.20 -6.03
C VAL A 302 7.37 36.73 -6.07
N ASP A 303 7.32 37.31 -7.27
CA ASP A 303 7.05 38.75 -7.46
C ASP A 303 5.54 39.02 -7.51
N CYS A 304 4.99 39.37 -6.36
CA CYS A 304 3.58 39.70 -6.20
C CYS A 304 3.09 40.90 -7.02
N LYS A 305 3.98 41.73 -7.58
CA LYS A 305 3.59 42.79 -8.52
C LYS A 305 3.25 42.23 -9.90
N LEU A 306 3.94 41.16 -10.30
CA LEU A 306 3.72 40.48 -11.57
C LEU A 306 2.62 39.41 -11.45
N GLN A 307 2.54 38.74 -10.30
CA GLN A 307 1.61 37.64 -10.06
C GLN A 307 0.78 37.87 -8.77
N PRO A 308 -0.14 38.85 -8.77
CA PRO A 308 -0.87 39.27 -7.56
C PRO A 308 -1.91 38.24 -7.06
N THR A 309 -2.23 37.23 -7.87
CA THR A 309 -3.18 36.16 -7.53
C THR A 309 -2.51 34.91 -7.00
N ASP A 310 -1.18 34.90 -6.90
CA ASP A 310 -0.44 33.77 -6.37
C ASP A 310 -0.84 33.52 -4.89
N PRO A 311 -1.01 32.26 -4.46
CA PRO A 311 -1.30 31.93 -3.08
C PRO A 311 -0.31 32.53 -2.07
N ALA A 312 0.95 32.71 -2.45
CA ALA A 312 1.97 33.36 -1.64
C ALA A 312 1.73 34.87 -1.42
N CYS A 313 0.90 35.50 -2.26
CA CYS A 313 0.66 36.94 -2.30
C CYS A 313 -0.74 37.36 -1.80
N THR A 314 -1.55 36.40 -1.33
CA THR A 314 -2.97 36.63 -1.03
C THR A 314 -3.38 36.15 0.35
N GLY A 315 -4.49 36.68 0.86
CA GLY A 315 -5.08 36.28 2.13
C GLY A 315 -4.13 36.46 3.32
N ASP A 316 -4.02 35.42 4.15
CA ASP A 316 -3.21 35.45 5.36
C ASP A 316 -1.70 35.46 5.07
N CYS A 317 -1.26 35.21 3.82
CA CYS A 317 0.16 35.27 3.42
C CYS A 317 0.59 36.65 2.90
N ALA A 318 -0.34 37.61 2.78
CA ALA A 318 0.00 39.00 2.46
C ALA A 318 0.85 39.69 3.55
N ASP A 319 0.74 39.23 4.81
CA ASP A 319 1.64 39.58 5.92
C ASP A 319 2.32 38.31 6.42
N SER A 320 3.55 38.06 5.94
CA SER A 320 4.31 36.85 6.24
C SER A 320 5.22 37.00 7.46
N THR A 321 5.24 38.16 8.13
CA THR A 321 6.29 38.53 9.10
C THR A 321 6.40 37.63 10.33
N GLN A 322 5.35 36.89 10.68
CA GLN A 322 5.30 35.95 11.82
C GLN A 322 5.12 34.49 11.41
N LYS A 323 5.31 34.18 10.13
CA LYS A 323 5.02 32.87 9.55
C LYS A 323 6.29 32.19 9.08
N THR A 324 6.37 30.88 9.21
CA THR A 324 7.47 30.07 8.69
C THR A 324 7.43 29.98 7.16
N LYS A 325 8.54 29.60 6.51
CA LYS A 325 8.59 29.34 5.06
C LYS A 325 7.59 28.27 4.61
N ASP A 326 7.26 27.36 5.52
CA ASP A 326 6.31 26.27 5.26
C ASP A 326 4.84 26.75 5.37
N GLU A 327 4.59 27.81 6.15
CA GLU A 327 3.27 28.44 6.26
C GLU A 327 3.00 29.44 5.13
N CYS A 328 4.03 30.16 4.65
CA CYS A 328 3.95 31.04 3.48
C CYS A 328 5.30 31.05 2.75
N ALA A 329 5.26 30.80 1.44
CA ALA A 329 6.44 30.84 0.57
C ALA A 329 7.13 32.23 0.56
N CYS A 330 8.41 32.27 0.21
CA CYS A 330 9.18 33.52 0.17
C CYS A 330 8.78 34.39 -1.03
N ILE A 331 8.57 35.69 -0.79
CA ILE A 331 8.23 36.69 -1.81
C ILE A 331 9.34 37.74 -1.95
N VAL A 332 9.35 38.51 -3.04
CA VAL A 332 10.39 39.55 -3.25
C VAL A 332 10.31 40.62 -2.15
N GLY A 333 11.39 40.77 -1.38
CA GLY A 333 11.50 41.74 -0.27
C GLY A 333 11.05 41.21 1.10
N ASP A 334 10.89 39.89 1.24
CA ASP A 334 10.51 39.24 2.50
C ASP A 334 11.53 39.50 3.63
N ILE A 335 11.02 39.96 4.78
CA ILE A 335 11.85 40.37 5.93
C ILE A 335 12.25 39.21 6.85
N ARG A 336 11.78 37.98 6.58
CA ARG A 336 12.16 36.79 7.33
C ARG A 336 13.59 36.37 6.98
N THR A 337 14.35 35.97 7.99
CA THR A 337 15.77 35.62 7.89
C THR A 337 16.04 34.48 6.92
N GLU A 338 15.17 33.48 6.90
CA GLU A 338 15.17 32.31 6.02
C GLU A 338 14.77 32.63 4.57
N CYS A 339 14.21 33.82 4.33
CA CYS A 339 13.89 34.37 3.01
C CYS A 339 14.80 35.55 2.63
N GLY A 340 15.83 35.85 3.44
CA GLY A 340 16.87 36.85 3.14
C GLY A 340 16.71 38.23 3.77
N GLY A 341 15.79 38.43 4.74
CA GLY A 341 15.55 39.73 5.39
C GLY A 341 15.69 39.74 6.92
N SER A 342 15.78 40.92 7.54
CA SER A 342 16.13 41.11 8.96
C SER A 342 14.93 41.40 9.91
N GLY A 343 14.38 40.36 10.56
CA GLY A 343 13.82 40.17 11.94
C GLY A 343 12.81 41.13 12.65
N GLU A 344 11.69 40.57 13.20
CA GLU A 344 11.32 40.43 14.67
C GLU A 344 9.79 40.23 15.01
N LYS A 345 9.46 39.10 15.70
CA LYS A 345 8.54 38.75 16.86
C LYS A 345 6.99 39.02 17.02
N SER A 346 6.29 37.90 17.31
CA SER A 346 5.41 37.47 18.46
C SER A 346 3.89 37.73 18.54
N GLY A 347 3.08 36.67 18.79
CA GLY A 347 1.86 36.69 19.65
C GLY A 347 0.81 35.54 19.50
N SER A 348 0.43 34.88 20.61
CA SER A 348 -0.46 33.68 20.74
C SER A 348 -1.87 33.94 21.32
N VAL A 349 -2.91 33.10 21.06
CA VAL A 349 -4.17 33.00 21.88
C VAL A 349 -4.85 31.59 21.85
N SER A 350 -5.51 31.19 22.96
CA SER A 350 -6.18 29.91 23.28
C SER A 350 -7.74 29.97 23.29
N LEU A 351 -8.45 28.81 23.33
CA LEU A 351 -9.92 28.73 23.50
C LEU A 351 -10.42 27.49 24.29
N ARG A 352 -11.51 27.67 25.07
CA ARG A 352 -12.16 26.74 26.03
C ARG A 352 -13.46 26.10 25.49
N VAL A 353 -13.82 24.92 26.03
CA VAL A 353 -15.00 24.07 25.71
C VAL A 353 -16.16 24.23 26.72
N GLN A 354 -17.41 23.98 26.30
CA GLN A 354 -18.63 23.84 27.13
C GLN A 354 -19.39 22.53 26.81
N THR A 355 -19.93 21.85 27.83
CA THR A 355 -20.68 20.57 27.77
C THR A 355 -22.18 20.75 28.06
N SER A 356 -23.06 19.96 27.43
CA SER A 356 -24.43 19.70 27.94
C SER A 356 -24.86 18.25 27.67
N GLY A 357 -25.53 17.63 28.66
CA GLY A 357 -25.86 16.20 28.70
C GLY A 357 -27.21 15.85 28.06
N THR A 358 -27.18 14.89 27.13
CA THR A 358 -28.33 14.12 26.65
C THR A 358 -28.00 12.63 26.77
N ILE A 359 -28.95 11.80 27.21
CA ILE A 359 -28.76 10.34 27.29
C ILE A 359 -28.78 9.79 25.86
N ASN A 360 -27.64 9.29 25.40
CA ASN A 360 -27.47 8.79 24.06
C ASN A 360 -28.07 7.39 23.89
N SER A 361 -28.82 7.16 22.80
CA SER A 361 -29.34 5.82 22.42
C SER A 361 -28.19 4.86 22.12
N SER A 362 -28.29 3.59 22.53
CA SER A 362 -27.22 2.59 22.35
C SER A 362 -26.76 2.45 20.91
N VAL A 363 -25.48 2.10 20.73
CA VAL A 363 -24.83 1.82 19.45
C VAL A 363 -24.33 0.37 19.45
N LEU A 364 -24.57 -0.33 18.33
CA LEU A 364 -24.10 -1.68 18.09
C LEU A 364 -23.22 -1.71 16.84
N PHE A 365 -21.98 -2.22 16.97
CA PHE A 365 -21.05 -2.44 15.88
C PHE A 365 -21.14 -3.86 15.31
N ILE A 366 -21.08 -3.99 13.98
CA ILE A 366 -21.06 -5.26 13.26
C ILE A 366 -19.89 -5.27 12.26
N PRO A 367 -18.86 -6.11 12.45
CA PRO A 367 -17.66 -6.11 11.63
C PRO A 367 -17.82 -6.81 10.27
N GLY A 368 -16.82 -6.59 9.41
CA GLY A 368 -16.67 -7.27 8.13
C GLY A 368 -16.12 -8.69 8.24
N VAL A 369 -15.89 -9.31 7.08
CA VAL A 369 -15.20 -10.60 7.00
C VAL A 369 -13.78 -10.46 7.51
N GLY A 370 -13.35 -11.36 8.39
CA GLY A 370 -12.04 -11.27 9.06
C GLY A 370 -11.96 -10.23 10.18
N GLY A 371 -12.97 -9.38 10.37
CA GLY A 371 -13.00 -8.29 11.35
C GLY A 371 -13.45 -8.71 12.76
N SER A 372 -13.37 -10.00 13.10
CA SER A 372 -13.61 -10.49 14.46
C SER A 372 -12.53 -11.48 14.86
N ILE A 373 -12.02 -11.34 16.07
CA ILE A 373 -11.16 -12.35 16.68
C ILE A 373 -11.93 -13.67 16.76
N LEU A 374 -11.33 -14.74 16.22
CA LEU A 374 -11.79 -16.11 16.44
C LEU A 374 -10.84 -16.84 17.39
N ASN A 375 -11.42 -17.54 18.36
CA ASN A 375 -10.73 -18.43 19.27
C ASN A 375 -11.08 -19.88 18.94
N ILE A 376 -10.12 -20.78 19.20
CA ILE A 376 -10.39 -22.21 19.29
C ILE A 376 -10.37 -22.66 20.74
N LYS A 377 -11.21 -23.64 21.03
CA LYS A 377 -11.19 -24.42 22.26
C LYS A 377 -11.02 -25.88 21.91
N ILE A 378 -9.95 -26.48 22.42
CA ILE A 378 -9.60 -27.89 22.18
C ILE A 378 -9.83 -28.65 23.48
N LYS A 379 -10.62 -29.73 23.41
CA LYS A 379 -10.84 -30.64 24.52
C LYS A 379 -9.95 -31.87 24.37
N GLU A 380 -8.99 -32.01 25.27
CA GLU A 380 -8.06 -33.14 25.28
C GLU A 380 -8.72 -34.42 25.81
N LYS A 381 -8.15 -35.58 25.48
CA LYS A 381 -8.68 -36.89 25.93
C LYS A 381 -8.73 -37.05 27.46
N ASN A 382 -7.89 -36.32 28.18
CA ASN A 382 -7.88 -36.28 29.64
C ASN A 382 -8.93 -35.32 30.25
N GLY A 383 -9.76 -34.68 29.40
CA GLY A 383 -10.79 -33.72 29.80
C GLY A 383 -10.28 -32.29 29.99
N LYS A 384 -8.98 -32.02 29.82
CA LYS A 384 -8.42 -30.66 29.88
C LYS A 384 -8.88 -29.86 28.66
N GLU A 385 -9.34 -28.64 28.88
CA GLU A 385 -9.67 -27.70 27.82
C GLU A 385 -8.57 -26.64 27.69
N THR A 386 -8.15 -26.36 26.46
CA THR A 386 -7.21 -25.28 26.13
C THR A 386 -7.85 -24.33 25.14
N GLU A 387 -7.66 -23.03 25.37
CA GLU A 387 -8.22 -21.96 24.53
C GLU A 387 -7.10 -21.09 23.99
N GLN A 388 -7.17 -20.73 22.71
CA GLN A 388 -6.22 -19.81 22.08
C GLN A 388 -6.88 -19.04 20.93
N GLN A 389 -6.38 -17.84 20.65
CA GLN A 389 -6.76 -17.10 19.44
C GLN A 389 -6.21 -17.80 18.20
N ILE A 390 -7.04 -17.97 17.18
CA ILE A 390 -6.69 -18.59 15.89
C ILE A 390 -6.85 -17.63 14.71
N TRP A 391 -7.56 -16.53 14.91
CA TRP A 391 -7.70 -15.50 13.90
C TRP A 391 -7.75 -14.09 14.52
N PRO A 392 -6.99 -13.13 13.97
CA PRO A 392 -5.81 -13.36 13.13
C PRO A 392 -4.75 -14.15 13.90
N CYS A 393 -4.03 -15.03 13.21
CA CYS A 393 -2.88 -15.76 13.76
C CYS A 393 -1.64 -15.37 12.97
N LEU A 394 -0.85 -14.45 13.54
CA LEU A 394 0.32 -13.90 12.85
C LEU A 394 1.55 -14.81 12.92
N ILE A 395 1.54 -15.78 13.84
CA ILE A 395 2.59 -16.79 14.00
C ILE A 395 1.97 -18.17 13.85
N ASP A 396 1.78 -18.62 12.62
CA ASP A 396 1.13 -19.89 12.31
C ASP A 396 2.10 -21.09 12.37
N LYS A 397 2.73 -21.29 13.53
CA LYS A 397 3.65 -22.42 13.76
C LYS A 397 2.89 -23.74 13.63
N GLY A 398 3.15 -24.45 12.54
CA GLY A 398 2.53 -25.76 12.27
C GLY A 398 1.22 -25.71 11.50
N ASN A 399 0.91 -24.60 10.83
CA ASN A 399 -0.22 -24.49 9.90
C ASN A 399 -1.60 -24.69 10.58
N LEU A 400 -1.73 -24.17 11.80
CA LEU A 400 -2.91 -24.19 12.65
C LEU A 400 -4.08 -23.45 12.01
N VAL A 401 -3.82 -22.34 11.29
CA VAL A 401 -4.86 -21.61 10.57
C VAL A 401 -5.48 -22.52 9.52
N GLN A 402 -4.67 -23.14 8.65
CA GLN A 402 -5.18 -24.09 7.67
C GLN A 402 -5.88 -25.27 8.35
N ARG A 403 -5.30 -25.84 9.41
CA ARG A 403 -5.85 -27.01 10.10
C ARG A 403 -7.20 -26.77 10.75
N TYR A 404 -7.39 -25.63 11.42
CA TYR A 404 -8.58 -25.38 12.23
C TYR A 404 -9.58 -24.45 11.57
N LEU A 405 -9.17 -23.49 10.73
CA LEU A 405 -10.13 -22.61 10.07
C LEU A 405 -10.80 -23.26 8.85
N THR A 406 -10.28 -24.38 8.34
CA THR A 406 -10.98 -25.24 7.37
C THR A 406 -11.92 -26.22 8.09
N GLY A 407 -12.89 -26.76 7.36
CA GLY A 407 -13.86 -27.66 7.95
C GLY A 407 -14.76 -28.38 6.94
N LEU A 408 -15.76 -29.06 7.50
CA LEU A 408 -16.84 -29.72 6.77
C LEU A 408 -18.12 -28.93 6.93
N ILE A 409 -18.95 -28.91 5.89
CA ILE A 409 -20.32 -28.42 6.02
C ILE A 409 -21.15 -29.53 6.66
N ASN A 410 -21.74 -29.27 7.82
CA ASN A 410 -22.69 -30.18 8.42
C ASN A 410 -23.95 -30.24 7.53
N PRO A 411 -24.35 -31.42 7.01
CA PRO A 411 -25.44 -31.50 6.04
C PRO A 411 -26.83 -31.19 6.62
N GLU A 412 -26.99 -31.21 7.95
CA GLU A 412 -28.25 -30.91 8.62
C GLU A 412 -28.36 -29.43 8.99
N THR A 413 -27.29 -28.85 9.55
CA THR A 413 -27.29 -27.45 10.03
C THR A 413 -26.76 -26.47 8.99
N LEU A 414 -26.06 -26.96 7.97
CA LEU A 414 -25.28 -26.19 6.98
C LEU A 414 -24.13 -25.36 7.58
N GLU A 415 -23.85 -25.52 8.87
CA GLU A 415 -22.74 -24.85 9.54
C GLU A 415 -21.41 -25.45 9.10
N LEU A 416 -20.41 -24.60 8.91
CA LEU A 416 -19.03 -25.00 8.75
C LEU A 416 -18.49 -25.44 10.12
N VAL A 417 -18.23 -26.73 10.29
CA VAL A 417 -17.69 -27.33 11.51
C VAL A 417 -16.25 -27.79 11.32
N PRO A 418 -15.39 -27.74 12.36
CA PRO A 418 -14.02 -28.23 12.26
C PRO A 418 -13.96 -29.72 11.89
N PHE A 419 -12.85 -30.15 11.29
CA PHE A 419 -12.60 -31.59 11.03
C PHE A 419 -12.46 -32.44 12.30
N GLU A 420 -12.13 -31.80 13.43
CA GLU A 420 -11.86 -32.44 14.70
C GLU A 420 -13.03 -32.23 15.66
N ASP A 421 -13.71 -33.31 16.03
CA ASP A 421 -14.91 -33.28 16.90
C ASP A 421 -14.66 -32.69 18.30
N ASN A 422 -13.39 -32.66 18.73
CA ASN A 422 -12.99 -32.11 20.02
C ASN A 422 -12.58 -30.62 19.94
N VAL A 423 -12.75 -29.98 18.79
CA VAL A 423 -12.41 -28.57 18.55
C VAL A 423 -13.70 -27.77 18.38
N LYS A 424 -13.77 -26.62 19.05
CA LYS A 424 -14.82 -25.62 18.85
C LYS A 424 -14.21 -24.28 18.47
N ILE A 425 -14.80 -23.62 17.49
CA ILE A 425 -14.39 -22.28 17.03
C ILE A 425 -15.53 -21.32 17.36
N TYR A 426 -15.18 -20.13 17.83
CA TYR A 426 -16.15 -19.10 18.14
C TYR A 426 -15.50 -17.72 18.11
N ALA A 427 -16.33 -16.71 17.86
CA ALA A 427 -15.93 -15.33 18.02
C ALA A 427 -15.99 -14.94 19.50
N ASN A 428 -14.98 -14.21 19.98
CA ASN A 428 -14.84 -13.90 21.39
C ASN A 428 -15.85 -12.82 21.82
N ASP A 429 -16.69 -13.12 22.82
CA ASP A 429 -17.76 -12.20 23.26
C ASP A 429 -17.35 -11.30 24.44
N LYS A 430 -16.06 -11.27 24.79
CA LYS A 430 -15.53 -10.45 25.89
C LYS A 430 -15.86 -8.97 25.69
N ASP A 431 -16.06 -8.29 26.80
CA ASP A 431 -16.42 -6.86 26.84
C ASP A 431 -17.62 -6.54 25.95
N PHE A 432 -18.68 -7.36 26.08
CA PHE A 432 -19.93 -7.21 25.33
C PHE A 432 -19.72 -7.26 23.80
N GLY A 433 -18.75 -8.07 23.37
CA GLY A 433 -18.33 -8.23 22.00
C GLY A 433 -17.39 -7.13 21.49
N LEU A 434 -17.11 -6.08 22.27
CA LEU A 434 -16.23 -4.99 21.85
C LEU A 434 -14.78 -5.45 21.75
N TYR A 435 -14.30 -6.29 22.67
CA TYR A 435 -12.91 -6.76 22.68
C TYR A 435 -12.49 -7.41 21.36
N ALA A 436 -13.35 -8.25 20.78
CA ALA A 436 -13.04 -9.02 19.58
C ALA A 436 -13.10 -8.21 18.28
N ILE A 437 -13.59 -6.98 18.34
CA ILE A 437 -13.71 -6.08 17.19
C ILE A 437 -12.95 -4.77 17.44
N ASP A 438 -12.26 -4.64 18.57
CA ASP A 438 -11.50 -3.45 18.95
C ASP A 438 -10.13 -3.48 18.26
N TYR A 439 -9.19 -4.25 18.83
CA TYR A 439 -7.95 -4.65 18.19
C TYR A 439 -7.99 -6.15 17.88
N LEU A 440 -7.74 -6.57 16.64
CA LEU A 440 -7.77 -7.97 16.23
C LEU A 440 -6.56 -8.78 16.75
N VAL A 441 -5.47 -8.12 17.11
CA VAL A 441 -4.31 -8.74 17.77
C VAL A 441 -3.91 -7.92 19.01
N PRO A 442 -4.74 -7.95 20.07
CA PRO A 442 -4.63 -7.02 21.20
C PRO A 442 -3.36 -7.24 22.02
N ASP A 443 -2.88 -8.48 22.08
CA ASP A 443 -1.71 -8.89 22.88
C ASP A 443 -0.38 -8.64 22.17
N LEU A 444 -0.40 -8.21 20.90
CA LEU A 444 0.80 -7.91 20.13
C LEU A 444 1.02 -6.39 20.02
N PRO A 445 2.26 -5.90 20.21
CA PRO A 445 2.60 -4.48 20.16
C PRO A 445 2.70 -3.95 18.72
N LEU A 446 1.72 -4.25 17.87
CA LEU A 446 1.69 -3.78 16.50
C LEU A 446 1.19 -2.32 16.41
N PRO A 447 1.63 -1.58 15.38
CA PRO A 447 1.06 -0.27 15.04
C PRO A 447 -0.47 -0.31 15.03
N HIS A 448 -1.07 0.75 15.56
CA HIS A 448 -2.51 0.88 15.74
C HIS A 448 -3.30 0.44 14.48
N ASP A 449 -3.00 1.00 13.31
CA ASP A 449 -3.69 0.69 12.05
C ASP A 449 -3.56 -0.75 11.55
N LEU A 450 -2.52 -1.49 11.97
CA LEU A 450 -2.36 -2.89 11.56
C LEU A 450 -3.22 -3.84 12.38
N ARG A 451 -3.76 -3.39 13.51
CA ARG A 451 -4.54 -4.21 14.41
C ARG A 451 -5.92 -3.65 14.76
N ALA A 452 -6.16 -2.35 14.55
CA ALA A 452 -7.43 -1.72 14.86
C ALA A 452 -8.51 -2.12 13.84
N GLU A 453 -9.66 -2.57 14.33
CA GLU A 453 -10.87 -2.74 13.51
C GLU A 453 -11.89 -1.63 13.85
N PHE A 454 -12.47 -1.64 15.06
CA PHE A 454 -13.38 -0.59 15.55
C PHE A 454 -12.77 0.31 16.63
N HIS A 455 -11.47 0.19 16.95
CA HIS A 455 -10.85 0.91 18.07
C HIS A 455 -11.19 2.40 18.10
N ASP A 456 -10.95 3.12 17.01
CA ASP A 456 -11.19 4.57 16.96
C ASP A 456 -12.66 4.93 17.12
N LEU A 457 -13.56 4.11 16.59
CA LEU A 457 -14.98 4.30 16.77
C LEU A 457 -15.34 4.05 18.25
N ILE A 458 -14.86 2.96 18.84
CA ILE A 458 -15.11 2.63 20.24
C ILE A 458 -14.59 3.77 21.14
N GLU A 459 -13.37 4.24 20.91
CA GLU A 459 -12.75 5.33 21.68
C GLU A 459 -13.53 6.63 21.49
N MET A 460 -13.84 7.03 20.25
CA MET A 460 -14.64 8.22 19.97
C MET A 460 -15.99 8.16 20.70
N PHE A 461 -16.70 7.02 20.67
CA PHE A 461 -17.97 6.89 21.37
C PHE A 461 -17.79 6.95 22.90
N GLN A 462 -16.74 6.34 23.45
CA GLN A 462 -16.42 6.42 24.88
C GLN A 462 -16.07 7.85 25.34
N GLN A 463 -15.25 8.57 24.56
CA GLN A 463 -14.94 9.99 24.79
C GLN A 463 -16.19 10.87 24.75
N ASN A 464 -17.21 10.47 23.99
CA ASN A 464 -18.53 11.11 23.93
C ASN A 464 -19.54 10.55 24.95
N GLY A 465 -19.07 9.82 25.97
CA GLY A 465 -19.85 9.38 27.12
C GLY A 465 -20.63 8.08 26.93
N TYR A 466 -20.38 7.31 25.86
CA TYR A 466 -20.92 5.97 25.72
C TYR A 466 -20.14 4.97 26.57
N GLN A 467 -20.82 3.93 27.05
CA GLN A 467 -20.25 2.97 27.99
C GLN A 467 -20.46 1.52 27.51
N PRO A 468 -19.41 0.68 27.47
CA PRO A 468 -19.51 -0.75 27.20
C PRO A 468 -20.63 -1.42 28.01
N GLY A 469 -21.45 -2.22 27.34
CA GLY A 469 -22.54 -2.98 27.98
C GLY A 469 -23.71 -2.13 28.49
N THR A 470 -23.66 -0.81 28.33
CA THR A 470 -24.77 0.09 28.65
C THR A 470 -25.28 0.76 27.39
N SER A 471 -24.42 1.45 26.66
CA SER A 471 -24.76 2.16 25.43
C SER A 471 -23.83 1.85 24.26
N LEU A 472 -22.80 1.04 24.47
CA LEU A 472 -21.86 0.61 23.45
C LEU A 472 -21.73 -0.92 23.42
N TRP A 473 -21.87 -1.51 22.23
CA TRP A 473 -21.98 -2.95 22.04
C TRP A 473 -21.27 -3.40 20.77
N GLY A 474 -20.68 -4.59 20.82
CA GLY A 474 -20.12 -5.26 19.65
C GLY A 474 -20.88 -6.54 19.32
N TYR A 475 -20.88 -6.91 18.05
CA TYR A 475 -21.36 -8.22 17.60
C TYR A 475 -20.28 -8.91 16.77
N PRO A 476 -19.25 -9.50 17.42
CA PRO A 476 -18.32 -10.37 16.75
C PRO A 476 -19.02 -11.68 16.38
N TYR A 477 -18.64 -12.24 15.23
CA TYR A 477 -19.25 -13.48 14.73
C TYR A 477 -18.24 -14.33 13.97
N ASP A 478 -18.54 -15.62 13.81
CA ASP A 478 -17.76 -16.51 12.96
C ASP A 478 -18.04 -16.18 11.49
N TRP A 479 -17.21 -15.30 10.93
CA TRP A 479 -17.35 -14.75 9.58
C TRP A 479 -17.14 -15.76 8.45
N ARG A 480 -16.77 -17.00 8.79
CA ARG A 480 -16.67 -18.13 7.84
C ARG A 480 -18.03 -18.78 7.56
N GLN A 481 -18.99 -18.61 8.47
CA GLN A 481 -20.33 -19.18 8.31
C GLN A 481 -21.10 -18.45 7.22
N ASP A 482 -22.03 -19.16 6.59
CA ASP A 482 -23.06 -18.49 5.79
C ASP A 482 -23.83 -17.53 6.71
N ILE A 483 -23.80 -16.26 6.34
CA ILE A 483 -24.34 -15.17 7.15
C ILE A 483 -25.86 -15.23 7.32
N SER A 484 -26.57 -16.09 6.58
CA SER A 484 -28.01 -16.31 6.74
C SER A 484 -28.38 -17.34 7.81
N LEU A 485 -27.41 -18.11 8.31
CA LEU A 485 -27.66 -19.20 9.25
C LEU A 485 -28.06 -18.68 10.64
N ALA A 486 -28.86 -19.49 11.34
CA ALA A 486 -29.34 -19.18 12.69
C ALA A 486 -28.21 -19.00 13.71
N CYS A 487 -27.07 -19.68 13.53
CA CYS A 487 -25.88 -19.52 14.36
C CYS A 487 -25.28 -18.10 14.32
N ILE A 488 -25.61 -17.31 13.29
CA ILE A 488 -25.28 -15.88 13.19
C ILE A 488 -26.51 -15.03 13.55
N GLN A 489 -27.66 -15.30 12.95
CA GLN A 489 -28.81 -14.40 13.03
C GLN A 489 -29.45 -14.36 14.44
N GLU A 490 -29.51 -15.48 15.16
CA GLU A 490 -30.11 -15.50 16.50
C GLU A 490 -29.23 -14.81 17.55
N PRO A 491 -27.91 -15.02 17.63
CA PRO A 491 -27.05 -14.24 18.52
C PRO A 491 -27.09 -12.73 18.24
N LEU A 492 -27.16 -12.32 16.97
CA LEU A 492 -27.33 -10.91 16.60
C LEU A 492 -28.65 -10.35 17.15
N ARG A 493 -29.74 -11.10 16.98
CA ARG A 493 -31.06 -10.75 17.54
C ARG A 493 -30.98 -10.51 19.04
N GLN A 494 -30.34 -11.42 19.78
CA GLN A 494 -30.18 -11.30 21.22
C GLN A 494 -29.35 -10.08 21.60
N ARG A 495 -28.25 -9.81 20.89
CA ARG A 495 -27.41 -8.63 21.11
C ARG A 495 -28.18 -7.32 20.90
N ILE A 496 -29.01 -7.25 19.86
CA ILE A 496 -29.88 -6.07 19.60
C ILE A 496 -30.86 -5.86 20.76
N ILE A 497 -31.50 -6.94 21.24
CA ILE A 497 -32.44 -6.87 22.37
C ILE A 497 -31.74 -6.46 23.67
N GLN A 498 -30.53 -6.98 23.93
CA GLN A 498 -29.71 -6.58 25.08
C GLN A 498 -29.37 -5.09 25.02
N ALA A 499 -28.87 -4.61 23.89
CA ALA A 499 -28.51 -3.21 23.69
C ALA A 499 -29.71 -2.25 23.78
N TYR A 500 -30.88 -2.71 23.35
CA TYR A 500 -32.14 -1.97 23.54
C TYR A 500 -32.50 -1.86 25.02
N ASN A 501 -32.45 -2.96 25.76
CA ASN A 501 -32.86 -2.99 27.17
C ASN A 501 -31.90 -2.25 28.11
N SER A 502 -30.64 -2.04 27.70
CA SER A 502 -29.58 -1.50 28.56
C SER A 502 -29.58 0.02 28.71
N CYS A 503 -30.10 0.78 27.73
CA CYS A 503 -30.12 2.25 27.76
C CYS A 503 -31.55 2.79 27.60
N GLY A 504 -32.36 2.64 28.65
CA GLY A 504 -33.70 3.25 28.73
C GLY A 504 -34.70 2.79 27.68
N GLN A 505 -34.48 1.60 27.07
CA GLN A 505 -35.38 1.01 26.06
C GLN A 505 -35.60 1.94 24.85
N GLN A 506 -34.56 2.70 24.51
CA GLN A 506 -34.55 3.48 23.29
C GLN A 506 -34.09 2.62 22.12
N LYS A 507 -34.68 2.86 20.94
CA LYS A 507 -34.23 2.21 19.70
C LYS A 507 -32.75 2.50 19.47
N ILE A 508 -31.98 1.47 19.13
CA ILE A 508 -30.53 1.52 19.01
C ILE A 508 -30.08 1.96 17.61
N SER A 509 -28.88 2.49 17.48
CA SER A 509 -28.23 2.71 16.19
C SER A 509 -27.32 1.53 15.86
N ILE A 510 -27.36 1.05 14.63
CA ILE A 510 -26.50 -0.04 14.17
C ILE A 510 -25.48 0.55 13.20
N ILE A 511 -24.21 0.21 13.38
CA ILE A 511 -23.11 0.62 12.52
C ILE A 511 -22.43 -0.66 12.03
N SER A 512 -22.43 -0.88 10.72
CA SER A 512 -21.85 -2.07 10.12
C SER A 512 -20.74 -1.73 9.12
N HIS A 513 -19.70 -2.56 9.09
CA HIS A 513 -18.57 -2.45 8.15
C HIS A 513 -18.58 -3.61 7.15
N SER A 514 -18.33 -3.35 5.86
CA SER A 514 -18.09 -4.36 4.83
C SER A 514 -19.17 -5.47 4.83
N GLN A 515 -18.81 -6.75 4.92
CA GLN A 515 -19.74 -7.90 5.01
C GLN A 515 -20.73 -7.78 6.19
N GLY A 516 -20.39 -7.08 7.27
CA GLY A 516 -21.31 -6.83 8.39
C GLY A 516 -22.60 -6.12 7.96
N GLY A 517 -22.55 -5.32 6.89
CA GLY A 517 -23.77 -4.73 6.32
C GLY A 517 -24.65 -5.76 5.61
N LEU A 518 -24.07 -6.81 5.04
CA LEU A 518 -24.83 -7.95 4.50
C LEU A 518 -25.45 -8.77 5.62
N VAL A 519 -24.72 -8.99 6.72
CA VAL A 519 -25.23 -9.66 7.93
C VAL A 519 -26.50 -8.95 8.43
N PHE A 520 -26.44 -7.62 8.58
CA PHE A 520 -27.60 -6.86 9.05
C PHE A 520 -28.70 -6.73 7.99
N LYS A 521 -28.36 -6.66 6.69
CA LYS A 521 -29.34 -6.68 5.61
C LYS A 521 -30.19 -7.95 5.65
N ILE A 522 -29.56 -9.11 5.86
CA ILE A 522 -30.24 -10.39 5.99
C ILE A 522 -31.08 -10.42 7.27
N PHE A 523 -30.52 -9.96 8.39
CA PHE A 523 -31.28 -9.82 9.64
C PHE A 523 -32.57 -9.01 9.44
N ALA A 524 -32.48 -7.88 8.75
CA ALA A 524 -33.63 -7.02 8.47
C ALA A 524 -34.67 -7.69 7.58
N ALA A 525 -34.25 -8.57 6.66
CA ALA A 525 -35.15 -9.35 5.83
C ALA A 525 -35.83 -10.49 6.61
N LEU A 526 -35.11 -11.13 7.54
CA LEU A 526 -35.62 -12.24 8.34
C LEU A 526 -36.47 -11.79 9.53
N HIS A 527 -36.16 -10.64 10.13
CA HIS A 527 -36.77 -10.13 11.35
C HIS A 527 -37.23 -8.66 11.22
N PRO A 528 -38.12 -8.34 10.25
CA PRO A 528 -38.56 -6.97 10.00
C PRO A 528 -39.26 -6.32 11.22
N ASP A 529 -40.01 -7.10 11.99
CA ASP A 529 -40.69 -6.63 13.21
C ASP A 529 -39.69 -6.20 14.30
N ASP A 530 -38.59 -6.94 14.45
CA ASP A 530 -37.54 -6.60 15.41
C ASP A 530 -36.76 -5.37 14.96
N VAL A 531 -36.51 -5.21 13.65
CA VAL A 531 -35.93 -3.97 13.11
C VAL A 531 -36.86 -2.78 13.40
N GLN A 532 -38.16 -2.93 13.10
CA GLN A 532 -39.13 -1.87 13.37
C GLN A 532 -39.18 -1.53 14.87
N ARG A 533 -39.09 -2.53 15.74
CA ARG A 533 -39.22 -2.37 17.19
C ARG A 533 -37.96 -1.79 17.84
N TYR A 534 -36.78 -2.28 17.48
CA TYR A 534 -35.54 -2.04 18.21
C TYR A 534 -34.56 -1.11 17.51
N VAL A 535 -34.65 -0.91 16.19
CA VAL A 535 -33.62 -0.19 15.42
C VAL A 535 -34.09 1.21 15.04
N LYS A 536 -33.27 2.21 15.39
CA LYS A 536 -33.51 3.63 15.12
C LYS A 536 -32.99 4.02 13.75
N ARG A 537 -31.78 3.58 13.45
CA ARG A 537 -31.05 3.86 12.21
C ARG A 537 -29.99 2.80 12.01
N TRP A 538 -29.64 2.60 10.75
CA TRP A 538 -28.54 1.75 10.32
C TRP A 538 -27.59 2.58 9.47
N VAL A 539 -26.32 2.62 9.88
CA VAL A 539 -25.20 3.23 9.16
C VAL A 539 -24.34 2.11 8.62
N THR A 540 -24.01 2.19 7.34
CA THR A 540 -23.25 1.17 6.62
C THR A 540 -21.98 1.78 6.06
N ILE A 541 -20.84 1.13 6.28
CA ILE A 541 -19.51 1.59 5.87
C ILE A 541 -18.95 0.58 4.89
N GLY A 542 -18.80 0.96 3.62
CA GLY A 542 -18.15 0.13 2.60
C GLY A 542 -18.83 -1.22 2.31
N SER A 543 -20.13 -1.39 2.60
CA SER A 543 -20.79 -2.70 2.46
C SER A 543 -21.08 -3.08 1.01
N PRO A 544 -20.64 -4.27 0.55
CA PRO A 544 -20.78 -4.70 -0.82
C PRO A 544 -22.17 -5.30 -1.08
N PHE A 545 -23.21 -4.48 -1.15
CA PHE A 545 -24.61 -4.94 -1.27
C PHE A 545 -24.91 -5.82 -2.48
N GLN A 546 -24.07 -5.75 -3.53
CA GLN A 546 -24.16 -6.52 -4.77
C GLN A 546 -22.98 -7.50 -4.93
N GLY A 547 -22.21 -7.74 -3.87
CA GLY A 547 -20.97 -8.50 -3.91
C GLY A 547 -19.75 -7.64 -4.23
N SER A 548 -18.56 -8.25 -4.17
CA SER A 548 -17.28 -7.61 -4.45
C SER A 548 -16.43 -8.53 -5.35
N PRO A 549 -15.82 -8.00 -6.44
CA PRO A 549 -14.95 -8.79 -7.30
C PRO A 549 -13.70 -9.31 -6.55
N VAL A 550 -13.29 -8.65 -5.47
CA VAL A 550 -12.18 -9.08 -4.61
C VAL A 550 -12.42 -10.46 -4.02
N VAL A 551 -13.68 -10.84 -3.77
CA VAL A 551 -14.02 -12.20 -3.27
C VAL A 551 -13.70 -13.26 -4.33
N MET A 552 -13.94 -12.97 -5.62
CA MET A 552 -13.53 -13.88 -6.70
C MET A 552 -12.01 -14.00 -6.79
N CYS A 553 -11.29 -12.88 -6.65
CA CYS A 553 -9.82 -12.91 -6.57
C CYS A 553 -9.33 -13.75 -5.38
N GLY A 554 -9.95 -13.60 -4.21
CA GLY A 554 -9.60 -14.37 -3.02
C GLY A 554 -9.81 -15.89 -3.19
N ILE A 555 -10.92 -16.29 -3.82
CA ILE A 555 -11.21 -17.71 -4.09
C ILE A 555 -10.28 -18.29 -5.16
N ILE A 556 -9.87 -17.52 -6.16
CA ILE A 556 -9.07 -18.04 -7.29
C ILE A 556 -7.57 -17.98 -6.99
N PHE A 557 -7.09 -16.87 -6.43
CA PHE A 557 -5.66 -16.56 -6.30
C PHE A 557 -5.17 -16.54 -4.85
N GLY A 558 -6.08 -16.55 -3.89
CA GLY A 558 -5.78 -16.23 -2.50
C GLY A 558 -5.84 -14.73 -2.24
N TYR A 559 -6.13 -14.39 -0.99
CA TYR A 559 -6.15 -13.02 -0.51
C TYR A 559 -5.74 -12.99 0.97
N ASN A 560 -4.94 -12.02 1.34
CA ASN A 560 -4.45 -11.84 2.72
C ASN A 560 -4.65 -10.40 3.20
N PHE A 561 -5.67 -9.72 2.67
CA PHE A 561 -5.97 -8.32 3.00
C PHE A 561 -4.82 -7.34 2.73
N HIS A 562 -3.92 -7.70 1.81
CA HIS A 562 -2.70 -6.95 1.52
C HIS A 562 -1.76 -6.84 2.73
N LEU A 563 -1.96 -7.66 3.76
CA LEU A 563 -0.98 -7.78 4.84
C LEU A 563 0.30 -8.44 4.30
N PRO A 564 1.48 -8.06 4.81
CA PRO A 564 2.72 -8.74 4.48
C PRO A 564 2.62 -10.26 4.68
N ALA A 565 3.24 -11.03 3.77
CA ALA A 565 3.14 -12.49 3.75
C ALA A 565 3.62 -13.16 5.06
N PHE A 566 4.51 -12.50 5.81
CA PHE A 566 4.98 -12.97 7.11
C PHE A 566 3.94 -12.79 8.23
N MET A 567 3.01 -11.83 8.09
CA MET A 567 1.89 -11.62 9.01
C MET A 567 0.71 -12.51 8.66
N LEU A 568 0.40 -12.62 7.37
CA LEU A 568 -0.73 -13.43 6.93
C LEU A 568 -0.44 -14.06 5.57
N GLN A 569 -0.54 -15.39 5.51
CA GLN A 569 -0.22 -16.14 4.30
C GLN A 569 -1.04 -15.63 3.11
N PRO A 570 -0.41 -15.33 1.94
CA PRO A 570 -1.11 -14.81 0.75
C PRO A 570 -2.30 -15.64 0.27
N LYS A 571 -2.31 -16.94 0.60
CA LYS A 571 -3.35 -17.91 0.21
C LYS A 571 -4.37 -18.20 1.30
N VAL A 572 -4.38 -17.47 2.42
CA VAL A 572 -5.24 -17.82 3.54
C VAL A 572 -6.74 -17.82 3.16
N PHE A 573 -7.20 -16.86 2.34
CA PHE A 573 -8.59 -16.87 1.86
C PHE A 573 -8.92 -17.96 0.84
N LEU A 574 -7.93 -18.50 0.13
CA LEU A 574 -8.13 -19.67 -0.73
C LEU A 574 -8.37 -20.95 0.09
N GLN A 575 -7.94 -20.95 1.36
CA GLN A 575 -8.00 -22.12 2.23
C GLN A 575 -9.20 -22.07 3.17
N VAL A 576 -9.64 -20.88 3.60
CA VAL A 576 -10.64 -20.72 4.67
C VAL A 576 -12.08 -20.56 4.14
N LEU A 577 -12.24 -20.17 2.87
CA LEU A 577 -13.52 -20.10 2.13
C LEU A 577 -13.52 -21.12 1.01
#